data_AF-C1N529-F1
#
_entry.id   AF-C1N529-F1
#
_cell.length_a   1.000
_cell.length_b   1.000
_cell.length_c   1.000
_cell.angle_alpha   90.00
_cell.angle_beta   90.00
_cell.angle_gamma   90.00
#
_symmetry.space_group_name_H-M   'P 1'
#
loop_
_entity.id
_entity.type
_entity.pdbx_description
1 polymer ?
#
loop_
_entity_poly.entity_id
_entity_poly.type
_entity_poly.pdbx_seq_one_letter_code
_entity_poly.pdbx_strand_id
1 'polypeptide(L)'
;MEFDGNAALVLSTFALVFAAEWGDKSFIATIALSAAASPVGVIAGAAAGHGVATAIAVSVGDILNKSDLVSEKVIKYTGGALFILFAILTALEIQ
;
A
#
# COMPACT_ATOMS: atom_id res chain seq x y z
N MET A 1 -25.29 -3.44 -13.89
CA MET A 1 -25.29 -3.50 -12.42
C MET A 1 -24.83 -2.14 -11.93
N GLU A 2 -25.73 -1.32 -11.41
CA GLU A 2 -25.35 -0.11 -10.67
C GLU A 2 -24.93 -0.58 -9.28
N PHE A 3 -23.64 -0.50 -9.00
CA PHE A 3 -23.12 -0.72 -7.66
C PHE A 3 -23.44 0.53 -6.83
N ASP A 4 -24.08 0.35 -5.67
CA ASP A 4 -24.23 1.39 -4.65
C ASP A 4 -22.85 2.03 -4.36
N GLY A 5 -22.82 3.34 -4.06
CA GLY A 5 -21.59 4.12 -3.98
C GLY A 5 -20.55 3.50 -3.05
N ASN A 6 -20.99 2.90 -1.95
CA ASN A 6 -20.10 2.22 -0.99
C ASN A 6 -19.48 0.93 -1.57
N ALA A 7 -20.26 0.12 -2.29
CA ALA A 7 -19.76 -1.10 -2.91
C ALA A 7 -18.77 -0.78 -4.03
N ALA A 8 -19.03 0.26 -4.82
CA ALA A 8 -18.11 0.74 -5.85
C ALA A 8 -16.79 1.26 -5.26
N LEU A 9 -16.83 1.99 -4.14
CA LEU A 9 -15.64 2.46 -3.43
C LEU A 9 -14.79 1.30 -2.87
N VAL A 10 -15.43 0.32 -2.23
CA VAL A 10 -14.73 -0.88 -1.72
C VAL A 10 -14.08 -1.65 -2.86
N LEU A 11 -14.82 -1.91 -3.94
CA LEU A 11 -14.31 -2.70 -5.06
C LEU A 11 -13.17 -2.00 -5.80
N SER A 12 -13.27 -0.69 -6.03
CA SER A 12 -12.22 0.10 -6.69
C SER A 12 -10.96 0.20 -5.84
N THR A 13 -11.11 0.45 -4.53
CA THR A 13 -9.97 0.49 -3.58
C THR A 13 -9.30 -0.89 -3.49
N PHE A 14 -10.09 -1.96 -3.36
CA PHE A 14 -9.57 -3.32 -3.37
C PHE A 14 -8.81 -3.63 -4.65
N ALA A 15 -9.41 -3.36 -5.82
CA ALA A 15 -8.78 -3.65 -7.11
C ALA A 15 -7.47 -2.86 -7.29
N LEU A 16 -7.44 -1.59 -6.89
CA LEU A 16 -6.25 -0.75 -6.96
C LEU A 16 -5.13 -1.26 -6.06
N VAL A 17 -5.43 -1.55 -4.79
CA VAL A 17 -4.43 -2.05 -3.82
C VAL A 17 -3.97 -3.45 -4.20
N PHE A 18 -4.90 -4.33 -4.57
CA PHE A 18 -4.58 -5.68 -5.03
C PHE A 18 -3.64 -5.64 -6.25
N ALA A 19 -3.92 -4.80 -7.25
CA ALA A 19 -3.06 -4.65 -8.41
C ALA A 19 -1.68 -4.07 -8.05
N ALA A 20 -1.61 -3.16 -7.08
CA ALA A 20 -0.36 -2.56 -6.62
C ALA A 20 0.52 -3.56 -5.83
N GLU A 21 -0.10 -4.41 -5.03
CA GLU A 21 0.59 -5.40 -4.17
C GLU A 21 0.82 -6.74 -4.89
N TRP A 22 0.23 -6.95 -6.07
CA TRP A 22 0.35 -8.21 -6.80
C TRP A 22 1.78 -8.41 -7.32
N GLY A 23 2.49 -9.38 -6.72
CA GLY A 23 3.85 -9.71 -7.13
C GLY A 23 4.89 -8.71 -6.66
N ASP A 24 4.57 -7.89 -5.65
CA ASP A 24 5.54 -7.03 -5.00
C ASP A 24 6.61 -7.87 -4.25
N LYS A 25 7.63 -7.18 -3.73
CA LYS A 25 8.71 -7.83 -2.99
C LYS A 25 8.20 -8.51 -1.72
N SER A 26 7.23 -7.91 -1.02
CA SER A 26 6.68 -8.46 0.22
C SER A 26 5.87 -9.75 -0.04
N PHE A 27 5.20 -9.85 -1.19
CA PHE A 27 4.46 -11.04 -1.63
C PHE A 27 5.41 -12.24 -1.83
N ILE A 28 6.48 -12.06 -2.63
CA ILE A 28 7.46 -13.12 -2.85
C ILE A 28 8.21 -13.47 -1.55
N ALA A 29 8.52 -12.47 -0.71
CA ALA A 29 9.12 -12.71 0.60
C ALA A 29 8.20 -13.51 1.53
N THR A 30 6.89 -13.25 1.51
CA THR A 30 5.89 -13.98 2.30
C THR A 30 5.79 -15.42 1.83
N ILE A 31 5.79 -15.67 0.51
CA ILE A 31 5.84 -17.04 -0.05
C ILE A 31 7.10 -17.76 0.40
N ALA A 32 8.27 -17.15 0.26
CA ALA A 32 9.54 -17.74 0.66
C ALA A 32 9.58 -18.05 2.16
N LEU A 33 9.09 -17.13 3.01
CA LEU A 33 9.03 -17.33 4.45
C LEU A 33 8.01 -18.42 4.83
N SER A 34 6.88 -18.50 4.13
CA SER A 34 5.89 -19.58 4.34
C SER A 34 6.43 -20.97 3.97
N ALA A 35 7.39 -21.05 3.04
CA ALA A 35 8.06 -22.30 2.72
C ALA A 35 9.12 -22.70 3.78
N ALA A 36 9.69 -21.71 4.50
CA ALA A 36 10.72 -21.92 5.51
C ALA A 36 10.18 -22.05 6.96
N ALA A 37 8.96 -21.54 7.22
CA ALA A 37 8.34 -21.50 8.55
C ALA A 37 6.88 -21.98 8.50
N SER A 38 6.15 -21.90 9.62
CA SER A 38 4.73 -22.27 9.66
C SER A 38 3.90 -21.36 8.73
N PRO A 39 3.25 -21.90 7.67
CA PRO A 39 2.49 -21.08 6.72
C PRO A 39 1.36 -20.30 7.39
N VAL A 40 0.66 -20.91 8.34
CA VAL A 40 -0.44 -20.27 9.08
C VAL A 40 0.08 -19.11 9.92
N GLY A 41 1.22 -19.29 10.58
CA GLY A 41 1.85 -18.23 11.39
C GLY A 41 2.33 -17.06 10.53
N VAL A 42 2.91 -17.35 9.37
CA VAL A 42 3.36 -16.34 8.41
C VAL A 42 2.19 -15.54 7.84
N ILE A 43 1.11 -16.22 7.41
CA ILE A 43 -0.09 -15.55 6.90
C ILE A 43 -0.71 -14.66 7.98
N ALA A 44 -0.89 -15.18 9.21
CA ALA A 44 -1.47 -14.41 10.30
C ALA A 44 -0.61 -13.19 10.68
N GLY A 45 0.71 -13.38 10.77
CA GLY A 45 1.65 -12.31 11.10
C GLY A 45 1.73 -11.24 10.01
N ALA A 46 1.84 -11.65 8.73
CA ALA A 46 1.87 -10.73 7.59
C ALA A 46 0.56 -9.94 7.47
N ALA A 47 -0.58 -10.61 7.59
CA ALA A 47 -1.89 -9.96 7.56
C ALA A 47 -2.08 -8.98 8.73
N ALA A 48 -1.70 -9.37 9.95
CA ALA A 48 -1.79 -8.49 11.11
C ALA A 48 -0.85 -7.28 10.99
N GLY A 49 0.41 -7.50 10.61
CA GLY A 49 1.39 -6.43 10.43
C GLY A 49 0.98 -5.44 9.35
N HIS A 50 0.57 -5.94 8.19
CA HIS A 50 0.08 -5.11 7.10
C HIS A 50 -1.21 -4.38 7.50
N GLY A 51 -2.16 -5.07 8.15
CA GLY A 51 -3.40 -4.45 8.63
C GLY A 51 -3.16 -3.30 9.62
N VAL A 52 -2.20 -3.45 10.54
CA VAL A 52 -1.80 -2.37 11.46
C VAL A 52 -1.18 -1.20 10.70
N ALA A 53 -0.28 -1.47 9.75
CA ALA A 53 0.35 -0.42 8.94
C ALA A 53 -0.70 0.35 8.12
N THR A 54 -1.64 -0.33 7.47
CA THR A 54 -2.74 0.28 6.71
C THR A 54 -3.66 1.08 7.62
N ALA A 55 -4.03 0.56 8.79
CA ALA A 55 -4.89 1.26 9.74
C ALA A 55 -4.26 2.59 10.19
N ILE A 56 -2.97 2.59 10.48
CA ILE A 56 -2.22 3.80 10.81
C ILE A 56 -2.21 4.76 9.62
N ALA A 57 -1.86 4.29 8.43
CA ALA A 57 -1.76 5.11 7.23
C ALA A 57 -3.10 5.80 6.88
N VAL A 58 -4.21 5.07 6.92
CA VAL A 58 -5.55 5.60 6.63
C VAL A 58 -5.99 6.58 7.72
N SER A 59 -5.76 6.26 8.99
CA SER A 59 -6.15 7.16 10.11
C SER A 59 -5.39 8.48 10.05
N VAL A 60 -4.08 8.44 9.81
CA VAL A 60 -3.27 9.65 9.65
C VAL A 60 -3.68 10.43 8.41
N GLY A 61 -3.89 9.75 7.28
CA GLY A 61 -4.35 10.39 6.04
C GLY A 61 -5.69 11.11 6.21
N ASP A 62 -6.65 10.49 6.91
CA ASP A 62 -7.95 11.08 7.21
C ASP A 62 -7.84 12.33 8.11
N ILE A 63 -6.99 12.29 9.14
CA ILE A 63 -6.74 13.44 10.02
C ILE A 63 -6.11 14.60 9.24
N LEU A 64 -5.10 14.32 8.41
CA LEU A 64 -4.42 15.34 7.60
C LEU A 64 -5.37 16.00 6.60
N ASN A 65 -6.27 15.20 6.00
CA ASN A 65 -7.28 15.69 5.07
C ASN A 65 -8.34 16.56 5.79
N LYS A 66 -8.89 16.08 6.91
CA LYS A 66 -9.93 16.81 7.68
C LYS A 66 -9.44 18.12 8.29
N SER A 67 -8.14 18.22 8.56
CA SER A 67 -7.55 19.39 9.21
C SER A 67 -7.03 20.43 8.21
N ASP A 68 -7.27 20.23 6.90
CA ASP A 68 -6.74 21.05 5.79
C ASP A 68 -5.22 21.30 5.87
N LEU A 69 -4.50 20.40 6.54
CA LEU A 69 -3.06 20.56 6.82
C LEU A 69 -2.22 20.38 5.57
N VAL A 70 -2.71 19.58 4.61
CA VAL A 70 -1.97 19.21 3.41
C VAL A 70 -2.91 19.22 2.20
N SER A 71 -2.60 20.07 1.22
CA SER A 71 -3.33 20.10 -0.05
C SER A 71 -3.07 18.84 -0.88
N GLU A 72 -4.10 18.29 -1.52
CA GLU A 72 -3.97 17.13 -2.42
C GLU A 72 -2.90 17.29 -3.50
N LYS A 73 -2.69 18.53 -3.98
CA LYS A 73 -1.66 18.83 -4.98
C LYS A 73 -0.27 18.50 -4.44
N VAL A 74 0.00 18.85 -3.17
CA VAL A 74 1.27 18.56 -2.52
C VAL A 74 1.47 17.05 -2.45
N ILE A 75 0.46 16.29 -2.00
CA ILE A 75 0.53 14.83 -1.91
C ILE A 75 0.86 14.20 -3.28
N LYS A 76 0.15 14.64 -4.34
CA LYS A 76 0.34 14.16 -5.71
C LYS A 76 1.75 14.47 -6.24
N TYR A 77 2.21 15.71 -6.11
CA TYR A 77 3.53 16.10 -6.61
C TYR A 77 4.67 15.50 -5.80
N THR A 78 4.58 15.48 -4.47
CA THR A 78 5.62 14.90 -3.62
C THR A 78 5.71 13.39 -3.82
N GLY A 79 4.58 12.69 -3.91
CA GLY A 79 4.54 11.27 -4.24
C GLY A 79 5.18 10.98 -5.61
N GLY A 80 4.75 11.69 -6.66
CA GLY A 80 5.32 11.53 -7.99
C GLY A 80 6.83 11.84 -8.06
N ALA A 81 7.28 12.90 -7.38
CA ALA A 81 8.69 13.25 -7.31
C ALA A 81 9.52 12.17 -6.60
N LEU A 82 9.01 11.60 -5.50
CA LEU A 82 9.66 10.48 -4.81
C LEU A 82 9.75 9.23 -5.70
N PHE A 83 8.68 8.92 -6.46
CA PHE A 83 8.70 7.82 -7.43
C PHE A 83 9.80 8.01 -8.49
N ILE A 84 9.90 9.20 -9.08
CA ILE A 84 10.95 9.51 -10.07
C ILE A 84 12.34 9.44 -9.44
N LEU A 85 12.50 9.98 -8.22
CA LEU A 85 13.77 9.93 -7.50
C LEU A 85 14.22 8.49 -7.27
N PHE A 86 13.36 7.62 -6.73
CA PHE A 86 13.67 6.21 -6.51
C PHE A 86 13.92 5.47 -7.82
N ALA A 87 13.19 5.79 -8.89
CA ALA A 87 13.44 5.21 -10.21
C ALA A 87 14.85 5.55 -10.71
N ILE A 88 15.30 6.80 -10.58
CA ILE A 88 16.65 7.23 -10.97
C ILE A 88 17.70 6.55 -10.08
N LEU A 89 17.52 6.55 -8.76
CA LEU A 89 18.46 5.92 -7.82
C LEU A 89 18.63 4.42 -8.10
N THR A 90 17.52 3.74 -8.42
CA THR A 90 17.54 2.32 -8.82
C THR A 90 18.25 2.13 -10.16
N ALA A 91 18.00 3.00 -11.15
CA ALA A 91 18.63 2.92 -12.46
C ALA A 91 20.14 3.20 -12.44
N LEU A 92 20.62 4.00 -11.49
CA LEU A 92 22.03 4.30 -11.28
C LEU A 92 22.73 3.30 -10.33
N GLU A 93 22.04 2.23 -9.92
CA GLU A 93 22.56 1.19 -9.02
C GLU A 93 23.09 1.74 -7.68
N ILE A 94 22.48 2.81 -7.15
CA ILE A 94 22.88 3.41 -5.86
C ILE A 94 22.23 2.64 -4.67
N GLN A 95 21.86 1.37 -4.85
CA GLN A 95 21.24 0.51 -3.82
C GLN A 95 21.84 -0.89 -3.78
#